data_AF-A0A9X2P6Q8-F1
#
_entry.id   AF-A0A9X2P6Q8-F1
#
_cell.length_a   1.000
_cell.length_b   1.000
_cell.length_c   1.000
_cell.angle_alpha   90.00
_cell.angle_beta   90.00
_cell.angle_gamma   90.00
#
_symmetry.space_group_name_H-M   'P 1'
#
loop_
_entity.id
_entity.type
_entity.pdbx_description
1 polymer ?
#
loop_
_entity_poly.entity_id
_entity_poly.type
_entity_poly.pdbx_seq_one_letter_code
_entity_poly.pdbx_strand_id
1 'polypeptide(L)'
;MQGAFTQVSQFDNPDYILLPSVPESNSLLFNYNWWFWDWWIPNLGSGLGWLYPGYQPLVSSSVSTGSLLIQMVNMKNVSATNQLEVDWVVIVNGALTGSQTSNTERAVAGINQAFIQSPYIQK
;
A
#
# COMPACT_ATOMS: atom_id res chain seq x y z
N MET A 1 -7.25 -9.60 -13.69
CA MET A 1 -7.82 -8.32 -13.22
C MET A 1 -8.03 -7.46 -14.45
N GLN A 2 -9.27 -7.24 -14.87
CA GLN A 2 -9.61 -6.42 -16.05
C GLN A 2 -10.72 -5.47 -15.57
N GLY A 3 -10.52 -4.15 -15.63
CA GLY A 3 -11.61 -3.21 -15.33
C GLY A 3 -11.23 -1.74 -15.13
N ALA A 4 -10.51 -1.38 -14.06
CA ALA A 4 -10.43 0.02 -13.60
C ALA A 4 -9.07 0.69 -13.75
N PHE A 5 -7.97 -0.07 -13.73
CA PHE A 5 -6.61 0.47 -13.76
C PHE A 5 -5.80 -0.12 -14.90
N THR A 6 -4.93 0.70 -15.50
CA THR A 6 -3.93 0.26 -16.46
C THR A 6 -2.56 0.36 -15.80
N GLN A 7 -1.76 -0.71 -15.89
CA GLN A 7 -0.40 -0.69 -15.39
C GLN A 7 0.46 0.25 -16.24
N VAL A 8 1.18 1.15 -15.59
CA VAL A 8 2.14 2.06 -16.20
C VAL A 8 3.46 2.00 -15.45
N SER A 9 4.53 2.51 -16.06
CA SER A 9 5.81 2.70 -15.37
C SER A 9 5.64 3.72 -14.24
N GLN A 10 6.36 3.53 -13.13
CA GLN A 10 6.44 4.54 -12.07
C GLN A 10 7.09 5.86 -12.55
N PHE A 11 7.78 5.83 -13.70
CA PHE A 11 8.39 7.00 -14.33
C PHE A 11 7.44 7.72 -15.32
N ASP A 12 6.28 7.15 -15.61
CA ASP A 12 5.33 7.65 -16.62
C ASP A 12 4.14 8.39 -15.97
N ASN A 13 4.39 9.13 -14.87
CA ASN A 13 3.38 9.89 -14.12
C ASN A 13 2.12 9.07 -13.76
N PRO A 14 2.25 7.99 -12.98
CA PRO A 14 1.10 7.17 -12.57
C PRO A 14 0.09 7.97 -11.75
N ASP A 15 -1.20 7.68 -11.93
CA ASP A 15 -2.27 8.18 -11.08
C ASP A 15 -2.18 7.64 -9.64
N TYR A 16 -1.76 6.37 -9.53
CA TYR A 16 -1.65 5.64 -8.28
C TYR A 16 -0.38 4.79 -8.24
N ILE A 17 0.24 4.69 -7.07
CA ILE A 17 1.38 3.80 -6.82
C ILE A 17 1.02 2.79 -5.74
N LEU A 18 1.35 1.51 -5.99
CA LEU A 18 1.23 0.45 -5.00
C LEU A 18 2.57 0.26 -4.26
N LEU A 19 2.52 0.24 -2.94
CA LEU A 19 3.66 0.07 -2.04
C LEU A 19 3.50 -1.21 -1.21
N PRO A 20 3.95 -2.37 -1.72
CA PRO A 20 3.96 -3.60 -0.96
C PRO A 20 5.12 -3.59 0.06
N SER A 21 4.86 -4.02 1.29
CA SER A 21 5.89 -4.20 2.31
C SER A 21 5.58 -5.36 3.25
N VAL A 22 6.60 -5.84 3.95
CA VAL A 22 6.49 -6.91 4.95
C VAL A 22 6.91 -6.31 6.30
N PRO A 23 5.98 -6.12 7.25
CA PRO A 23 6.34 -5.61 8.56
C PRO A 23 7.20 -6.61 9.32
N GLU A 24 8.30 -6.14 9.89
CA GLU A 24 9.23 -6.92 10.71
C GLU A 24 8.75 -7.07 12.17
N SER A 25 7.70 -6.33 12.54
CA SER A 25 7.15 -6.26 13.90
C SER A 25 5.69 -6.72 13.91
N ASN A 26 5.19 -7.09 15.10
CA ASN A 26 3.76 -7.35 15.32
C ASN A 26 2.92 -6.07 15.46
N SER A 27 3.50 -4.94 15.08
CA SER A 27 2.84 -3.65 15.00
C SER A 27 3.25 -2.99 13.68
N LEU A 28 2.28 -2.34 13.05
CA LEU A 28 2.50 -1.57 11.85
C LEU A 28 2.26 -0.10 12.12
N LEU A 29 3.28 0.72 11.90
CA LEU A 29 3.20 2.17 11.89
C LEU A 29 3.02 2.62 10.43
N PHE A 30 1.90 3.26 10.15
CA PHE A 30 1.62 3.82 8.82
C PHE A 30 2.45 5.09 8.56
N ASN A 31 2.84 5.81 9.61
CA ASN A 31 3.56 7.07 9.47
C ASN A 31 5.07 6.83 9.25
N TYR A 32 5.45 6.56 8.01
CA TYR A 32 6.86 6.55 7.60
C TYR A 32 7.37 7.98 7.43
N ASN A 33 8.69 8.17 7.57
CA ASN A 33 9.30 9.41 7.10
C ASN A 33 9.05 9.56 5.59
N TRP A 34 8.91 10.80 5.11
CA TRP A 34 8.61 11.09 3.70
C TRP A 34 9.60 10.46 2.73
N TRP A 35 10.88 10.42 3.12
CA TRP A 35 11.96 9.87 2.30
C TRP A 35 12.04 8.34 2.27
N PHE A 36 11.22 7.64 3.05
CA PHE A 36 11.30 6.17 3.16
C PHE A 36 11.10 5.46 1.81
N TRP A 37 10.31 6.06 0.91
CA TRP A 37 10.00 5.51 -0.41
C TRP A 37 10.69 6.22 -1.57
N ASP A 38 11.64 7.13 -1.32
CA ASP A 38 12.33 7.92 -2.37
C ASP A 38 13.08 7.03 -3.39
N TRP A 39 13.52 5.84 -2.96
CA TRP A 39 14.18 4.87 -3.82
C TRP A 39 13.24 4.14 -4.79
N TRP A 40 11.92 4.17 -4.51
CA TRP A 40 10.90 3.50 -5.32
C TRP A 40 10.00 4.49 -6.07
N ILE A 41 9.65 5.62 -5.45
CA ILE A 41 8.83 6.65 -6.08
C ILE A 41 9.74 7.73 -6.65
N PRO A 42 9.98 7.75 -7.97
CA PRO A 42 10.87 8.73 -8.56
C PRO A 42 10.31 10.15 -8.41
N ASN A 43 11.17 11.10 -8.10
CA ASN A 43 10.83 12.52 -7.99
C ASN A 43 9.70 12.82 -6.98
N LEU A 44 9.58 12.03 -5.92
CA LEU A 44 8.59 12.24 -4.85
C LEU A 44 8.66 13.65 -4.26
N GLY A 45 9.86 14.26 -4.24
CA GLY A 45 10.08 15.59 -3.69
C GLY A 45 10.33 15.54 -2.18
N SER A 46 10.80 16.66 -1.61
CA SER A 46 11.14 16.74 -0.19
C SER A 46 10.02 17.37 0.65
N GLY A 47 9.92 16.93 1.90
CA GLY A 47 9.02 17.55 2.89
C GLY A 47 7.54 17.21 2.72
N LEU A 48 7.20 16.17 1.97
CA LEU A 48 5.83 15.68 1.88
C LEU A 48 5.34 15.08 3.20
N GLY A 49 4.05 15.17 3.48
CA GLY A 49 3.41 14.48 4.61
C GLY A 49 2.58 13.29 4.17
N TRP A 50 2.67 12.16 4.87
CA TRP A 50 1.73 11.06 4.65
C TRP A 50 0.35 11.40 5.23
N LEU A 51 -0.69 11.24 4.43
CA LEU A 51 -2.08 11.39 4.84
C LEU A 51 -2.80 10.04 4.71
N TYR A 52 -3.47 9.65 5.78
CA TYR A 52 -4.23 8.39 5.87
C TYR A 52 -5.68 8.70 6.24
N PRO A 53 -6.51 9.12 5.27
CA PRO A 53 -7.91 9.44 5.53
C PRO A 53 -8.67 8.21 6.02
N GLY A 54 -9.42 8.34 7.10
CA GLY A 54 -10.27 7.25 7.62
C GLY A 54 -9.52 6.08 8.28
N TYR A 55 -8.20 6.02 8.21
CA TYR A 55 -7.38 5.02 8.91
C TYR A 55 -6.88 5.62 10.23
N GLN A 56 -7.65 5.44 11.30
CA GLN A 56 -7.28 5.83 12.66
C GLN A 56 -7.55 4.67 13.62
N PRO A 57 -6.62 4.32 14.54
CA PRO A 57 -5.29 4.91 14.71
C PRO A 57 -4.29 4.55 13.59
N LEU A 58 -3.28 5.39 13.38
CA LEU A 58 -2.15 5.15 12.44
C LEU A 58 -1.19 4.03 12.86
N VAL A 59 -1.58 3.25 13.87
CA VAL A 59 -0.86 2.09 14.38
C VAL A 59 -1.83 0.92 14.43
N SER A 60 -1.50 -0.18 13.77
CA SER A 60 -2.23 -1.43 13.89
C SER A 60 -1.41 -2.46 14.67
N SER A 61 -1.98 -2.97 15.77
CA SER A 61 -1.38 -4.05 16.59
C SER A 61 -1.88 -5.45 16.20
N SER A 62 -2.74 -5.56 15.19
CA SER A 62 -3.30 -6.84 14.70
C SER A 62 -2.49 -7.42 13.53
N VAL A 63 -1.22 -7.03 13.41
CA VAL A 63 -0.31 -7.47 12.35
C VAL A 63 0.60 -8.56 12.89
N SER A 64 0.72 -9.66 12.15
CA SER A 64 1.60 -10.78 12.49
C SER A 64 2.90 -10.74 11.69
N THR A 65 3.99 -11.29 12.24
CA THR A 65 5.20 -11.52 11.43
C THR A 65 4.87 -12.36 10.20
N GLY A 66 5.38 -11.97 9.03
CA GLY A 66 5.04 -12.62 7.76
C GLY A 66 3.70 -12.17 7.16
N SER A 67 3.13 -11.05 7.63
CA SER A 67 2.02 -10.40 6.94
C SER A 67 2.50 -9.68 5.68
N LEU A 68 1.61 -9.52 4.71
CA LEU A 68 1.81 -8.63 3.56
C LEU A 68 0.99 -7.36 3.77
N LEU A 69 1.64 -6.21 3.72
CA LEU A 69 1.01 -4.90 3.64
C LEU A 69 1.04 -4.42 2.18
N ILE A 70 -0.06 -3.83 1.71
CA ILE A 70 -0.09 -3.07 0.46
C ILE A 70 -0.77 -1.73 0.74
N GLN A 71 -0.15 -0.65 0.28
CA GLN A 71 -0.73 0.70 0.33
C GLN A 71 -0.90 1.22 -1.10
N MET A 72 -2.04 1.86 -1.39
CA MET A 72 -2.28 2.56 -2.66
C MET A 72 -2.21 4.06 -2.42
N VAL A 73 -1.20 4.70 -2.99
CA VAL A 73 -0.92 6.13 -2.84
C VAL A 73 -1.48 6.88 -4.03
N ASN A 74 -2.24 7.93 -3.79
CA ASN A 74 -2.79 8.83 -4.80
C ASN A 74 -1.77 9.90 -5.19
N MET A 75 -1.37 9.91 -6.45
CA MET A 75 -0.32 10.81 -6.96
C MET A 75 -0.87 12.08 -7.61
N LYS A 76 -2.20 12.19 -7.79
CA LYS A 76 -2.82 13.25 -8.61
C LYS A 76 -2.68 14.66 -8.03
N ASN A 77 -2.73 14.79 -6.70
CA ASN A 77 -2.81 16.09 -6.01
C ASN A 77 -1.58 16.43 -5.17
N VAL A 78 -0.51 15.62 -5.25
CA VAL A 78 0.67 15.72 -4.37
C VAL A 78 1.31 17.12 -4.42
N SER A 79 1.42 17.71 -5.62
CA SER A 79 2.02 19.04 -5.82
C SER A 79 1.17 20.19 -5.26
N ALA A 80 -0.14 20.01 -5.13
CA ALA A 80 -1.05 21.03 -4.64
C ALA A 80 -1.19 20.99 -3.10
N THR A 81 -1.12 19.79 -2.50
CA THR A 81 -1.37 19.58 -1.08
C THR A 81 -0.11 19.39 -0.25
N ASN A 82 1.03 19.09 -0.90
CA ASN A 82 2.23 18.55 -0.24
C ASN A 82 1.95 17.30 0.60
N GLN A 83 0.92 16.52 0.24
CA GLN A 83 0.50 15.32 0.96
C GLN A 83 0.45 14.10 0.05
N LEU A 84 0.91 12.96 0.58
CA LEU A 84 0.78 11.63 0.00
C LEU A 84 -0.43 10.95 0.64
N GLU A 85 -1.57 11.07 -0.03
CA GLU A 85 -2.82 10.46 0.40
C GLU A 85 -2.82 8.95 0.10
N VAL A 86 -3.17 8.15 1.10
CA VAL A 86 -3.28 6.70 0.99
C VAL A 86 -4.76 6.30 0.95
N ASP A 87 -5.27 6.04 -0.25
CA ASP A 87 -6.69 5.75 -0.52
C ASP A 87 -7.07 4.31 -0.15
N TRP A 88 -6.07 3.42 -0.03
CA TRP A 88 -6.30 2.01 0.27
C TRP A 88 -5.15 1.36 1.02
N VAL A 89 -5.51 0.53 1.98
CA VAL A 89 -4.58 -0.28 2.77
C VAL A 89 -5.11 -1.71 2.83
N VAL A 90 -4.22 -2.67 2.56
CA VAL A 90 -4.48 -4.11 2.73
C VAL A 90 -3.46 -4.72 3.64
N ILE A 91 -3.93 -5.51 4.61
CA ILE A 91 -3.10 -6.35 5.45
C ILE A 91 -3.55 -7.80 5.27
N VAL A 92 -2.69 -8.63 4.68
CA VAL A 92 -2.89 -10.08 4.58
C VAL A 92 -2.03 -10.75 5.65
N ASN A 93 -2.65 -11.08 6.79
CA ASN A 93 -1.96 -11.75 7.88
C ASN A 93 -1.50 -13.17 7.49
N GLY A 94 -0.29 -13.55 7.93
CA GLY A 94 0.26 -14.88 7.69
C GLY A 94 0.56 -15.23 6.23
N ALA A 95 0.60 -14.23 5.34
CA ALA A 95 0.86 -14.42 3.91
C ALA A 95 2.16 -15.18 3.64
N LEU A 96 3.20 -14.93 4.43
CA LEU A 96 4.57 -15.39 4.21
C LEU A 96 5.01 -16.47 5.22
N THR A 97 4.17 -17.49 5.43
CA THR A 97 4.42 -18.59 6.38
C THR A 97 4.60 -19.96 5.69
N GLY A 98 5.83 -20.37 5.38
CA GLY A 98 6.12 -21.68 4.77
C GLY A 98 6.70 -21.58 3.37
N SER A 99 6.30 -22.49 2.46
CA SER A 99 6.90 -22.59 1.12
C SER A 99 6.55 -21.39 0.22
N GLN A 100 7.42 -21.10 -0.75
CA GLN A 100 7.22 -19.99 -1.70
C GLN A 100 5.88 -20.08 -2.46
N THR A 101 5.51 -21.28 -2.91
CA THR A 101 4.23 -21.54 -3.59
C THR A 101 3.05 -21.22 -2.67
N SER A 102 3.07 -21.75 -1.44
CA SER A 102 1.99 -21.52 -0.46
C SER A 102 1.88 -20.05 -0.07
N ASN A 103 3.01 -19.34 0.02
CA ASN A 103 3.03 -17.91 0.29
C ASN A 103 2.37 -17.10 -0.85
N THR A 104 2.70 -17.45 -2.10
CA THR A 104 2.14 -16.79 -3.28
C THR A 104 0.63 -17.01 -3.37
N GLU A 105 0.17 -18.23 -3.16
CA GLU A 105 -1.26 -18.57 -3.19
C GLU A 105 -2.05 -17.79 -2.13
N ARG A 106 -1.56 -17.75 -0.88
CA ARG A 106 -2.22 -16.98 0.19
C ARG A 106 -2.20 -15.48 -0.06
N ALA A 107 -1.09 -14.93 -0.53
CA ALA A 107 -0.99 -13.52 -0.86
C ALA A 107 -2.01 -13.15 -1.96
N VAL A 108 -2.05 -13.91 -3.05
CA VAL A 108 -2.99 -13.68 -4.16
C VAL A 108 -4.44 -13.83 -3.69
N ALA A 109 -4.76 -14.88 -2.92
CA ALA A 109 -6.10 -15.08 -2.39
C ALA A 109 -6.52 -13.93 -1.46
N GLY A 110 -5.65 -13.49 -0.57
CA GLY A 110 -5.89 -12.37 0.34
C GLY A 110 -6.10 -11.04 -0.40
N ILE A 111 -5.29 -10.77 -1.42
CA ILE A 111 -5.44 -9.57 -2.28
C ILE A 111 -6.79 -9.59 -3.01
N ASN A 112 -7.16 -10.73 -3.60
CA ASN A 112 -8.46 -10.87 -4.28
C ASN A 112 -9.62 -10.63 -3.29
N GLN A 113 -9.53 -11.14 -2.07
CA GLN A 113 -10.53 -10.87 -1.02
C GLN A 113 -10.57 -9.39 -0.62
N ALA A 114 -9.42 -8.72 -0.53
CA ALA A 114 -9.36 -7.30 -0.22
C ALA A 114 -10.09 -6.45 -1.29
N PHE A 115 -9.93 -6.78 -2.58
CA PHE A 115 -10.69 -6.11 -3.64
C PHE A 115 -12.20 -6.32 -3.51
N ILE A 116 -12.66 -7.52 -3.14
CA ILE A 116 -14.09 -7.80 -2.91
C ILE A 116 -14.64 -6.95 -1.75
N GLN A 117 -13.84 -6.76 -0.69
CA GLN A 117 -14.21 -5.97 0.49
C GLN A 117 -14.12 -4.44 0.26
N SER A 118 -13.45 -4.01 -0.82
CA SER A 118 -13.23 -2.61 -1.15
C SER A 118 -13.90 -2.22 -2.48
N PRO A 119 -15.24 -2.26 -2.57
CA PRO A 119 -15.95 -1.95 -3.82
C PRO A 119 -15.75 -0.49 -4.30
N TYR A 120 -15.30 0.41 -3.42
CA TYR A 120 -15.00 1.81 -3.75
C TYR A 120 -13.71 1.99 -4.58
N ILE A 121 -12.77 1.03 -4.53
CA ILE A 121 -11.52 1.06 -5.31
C ILE A 121 -11.72 0.61 -6.75
N GLN A 122 -12.80 -0.11 -7.04
CA GLN A 122 -13.05 -0.70 -8.36
C GLN A 122 -13.74 0.27 -9.35
N LYS A 123 -13.83 1.56 -9.02
CA LYS A 123 -14.54 2.57 -9.79
C LYS A 123 -13.63 3.37 -10.72
#